data_AF-A0A9D1DKY2-F1
#
_entry.id   AF-A0A9D1DKY2-F1
#
_cell.length_a   1.000
_cell.length_b   1.000
_cell.length_c   1.000
_cell.angle_alpha   90.00
_cell.angle_beta   90.00
_cell.angle_gamma   90.00
#
_symmetry.space_group_name_H-M   'P 1'
#
loop_
_entity.id
_entity.type
_entity.pdbx_description
1 polymer ?
#
loop_
_entity_poly.entity_id
_entity_poly.type
_entity_poly.pdbx_seq_one_letter_code
_entity_poly.pdbx_strand_id
1 'polypeptide(L)'
;MRTRKAASLLLSLLLVLGLLSGAAGALADGAAETGTAPEAGAETAPGVSYYITSLEDLLALADACAVDSYSQNVTVYLQTDLDLAGSDFASIPTFGGVFEGGGHTISGLSLTANRSHTGFFRYIQPGAAVKELNLSGEVKPGGSAQYAGGLAGNNAGSIRDCSFTGTVEALTSTGGLVGANEESGSIENCRVSGSVTGQHYTGGIAGQNLGSIVRCVSSASVNTTSQEFAADVSNLSLTELDSTTELINDYTDTGGIAGFSSGVVSACMNTGAVGYEHMGYNIGGIVGRQSGYVESCTNSGSILGRKEVGGIVGQMEPYLTLDLSAASAENLSVELTKLHDLLDAALLNAGDSSSAITGRLNTVSGYMGSASDDLAYIAGETVDFVDN
;
A
#
# COMPACT_ATOMS: atom_id res chain seq x y z
N MET A 1 -10.84 -48.65 -22.26
CA MET A 1 -9.65 -47.75 -22.22
C MET A 1 -9.61 -46.66 -23.29
N ARG A 2 -10.41 -46.68 -24.37
CA ARG A 2 -10.43 -45.60 -25.38
C ARG A 2 -11.37 -44.41 -25.06
N THR A 3 -12.36 -44.58 -24.19
CA THR A 3 -13.34 -43.53 -23.85
C THR A 3 -12.86 -42.53 -22.79
N ARG A 4 -11.94 -42.92 -21.89
CA ARG A 4 -11.37 -42.01 -20.87
C ARG A 4 -10.31 -41.04 -21.42
N LYS A 5 -9.60 -41.42 -22.49
CA LYS A 5 -8.63 -40.53 -23.17
C LYS A 5 -9.33 -39.46 -24.04
N ALA A 6 -10.52 -39.75 -24.56
CA ALA A 6 -11.31 -38.78 -25.31
C ALA A 6 -11.93 -37.71 -24.39
N ALA A 7 -12.34 -38.08 -23.17
CA ALA A 7 -12.91 -37.16 -22.21
C ALA A 7 -11.87 -36.17 -21.62
N SER A 8 -10.61 -36.60 -21.42
CA SER A 8 -9.57 -35.68 -20.93
C SER A 8 -9.08 -34.71 -22.01
N LEU A 9 -9.05 -35.13 -23.29
CA LEU A 9 -8.74 -34.23 -24.41
C LEU A 9 -9.82 -33.16 -24.63
N LEU A 10 -11.10 -33.51 -24.42
CA LEU A 10 -12.19 -32.54 -24.53
C LEU A 10 -12.18 -31.52 -23.39
N LEU A 11 -11.81 -31.95 -22.17
CA LEU A 11 -11.74 -31.07 -21.00
C LEU A 11 -10.53 -30.12 -21.08
N SER A 12 -9.40 -30.55 -21.64
CA SER A 12 -8.25 -29.67 -21.92
C SER A 12 -8.54 -28.69 -23.06
N LEU A 13 -9.32 -29.08 -24.07
CA LEU A 13 -9.68 -28.20 -25.18
C LEU A 13 -10.67 -27.09 -24.74
N LEU A 14 -11.56 -27.38 -23.79
CA LEU A 14 -12.48 -26.41 -23.18
C LEU A 14 -11.75 -25.41 -22.25
N LEU A 15 -10.73 -25.85 -21.52
CA LEU A 15 -9.88 -24.98 -20.71
C LEU A 15 -9.02 -24.03 -21.57
N VAL A 16 -8.52 -24.52 -22.71
CA VAL A 16 -7.76 -23.70 -23.66
C VAL A 16 -8.66 -22.72 -24.42
N LEU A 17 -9.90 -23.09 -24.78
CA LEU A 17 -10.84 -22.16 -25.41
C LEU A 17 -11.36 -21.06 -24.47
N GLY A 18 -11.53 -21.35 -23.17
CA GLY A 18 -11.93 -20.37 -22.17
C GLY A 18 -10.86 -19.30 -21.87
N LEU A 19 -9.59 -19.61 -22.16
CA LEU A 19 -8.45 -18.69 -22.03
C LEU A 19 -8.22 -17.83 -23.30
N LEU A 20 -8.82 -18.19 -24.45
CA LEU A 20 -8.70 -17.43 -25.70
C LEU A 20 -9.82 -16.39 -25.92
N SER A 21 -10.91 -16.38 -25.16
CA SER A 21 -11.93 -15.32 -25.26
C SER A 21 -11.63 -14.06 -24.44
N GLY A 22 -10.51 -14.04 -23.69
CA GLY A 22 -10.04 -12.89 -22.92
C GLY A 22 -8.88 -12.11 -23.56
N ALA A 23 -8.42 -12.51 -24.75
CA ALA A 23 -7.19 -11.97 -25.37
C ALA A 23 -7.39 -11.59 -26.86
N ALA A 24 -8.57 -11.09 -27.22
CA ALA A 24 -8.81 -10.45 -28.51
C ALA A 24 -9.15 -8.96 -28.28
N GLY A 25 -8.12 -8.17 -27.98
CA GLY A 25 -8.31 -6.75 -27.70
C GLY A 25 -7.04 -5.97 -27.41
N ALA A 26 -5.88 -6.37 -27.93
CA ALA A 26 -4.73 -5.49 -27.98
C ALA A 26 -3.71 -5.96 -29.03
N LEU A 27 -3.35 -5.02 -29.90
CA LEU A 27 -2.11 -4.87 -30.70
C LEU A 27 -2.21 -5.09 -32.23
N ALA A 28 -1.74 -4.03 -32.91
CA ALA A 28 -1.52 -3.75 -34.33
C ALA A 28 -2.76 -3.32 -35.13
N ASP A 29 -2.79 -2.20 -35.85
CA ASP A 29 -1.69 -1.49 -36.51
C ASP A 29 -2.09 -0.03 -36.81
N GLY A 30 -1.11 0.86 -36.90
CA GLY A 30 -1.29 2.27 -37.20
C GLY A 30 -1.37 2.53 -38.70
N ALA A 31 -2.27 3.43 -39.10
CA ALA A 31 -2.05 4.33 -40.23
C ALA A 31 -3.02 5.52 -40.13
N ALA A 32 -2.47 6.68 -40.47
CA ALA A 32 -3.05 8.02 -40.47
C ALA A 32 -4.52 8.12 -40.91
N GLU A 33 -5.28 9.00 -40.27
CA GLU A 33 -6.00 10.07 -40.98
C GLU A 33 -6.32 11.26 -40.05
N THR A 34 -5.88 12.43 -40.51
CA THR A 34 -6.48 13.78 -40.45
C THR A 34 -7.48 14.13 -39.35
N GLY A 35 -7.18 15.23 -38.66
CA GLY A 35 -7.91 15.73 -37.52
C GLY A 35 -9.37 16.12 -37.73
N THR A 36 -10.12 15.95 -36.65
CA THR A 36 -11.34 16.69 -36.31
C THR A 36 -11.29 17.00 -34.81
N ALA A 37 -11.72 18.22 -34.48
CA ALA A 37 -11.73 18.83 -33.15
C ALA A 37 -12.62 18.06 -32.14
N PRO A 38 -12.49 18.29 -30.82
CA PRO A 38 -13.14 17.46 -29.81
C PRO A 38 -14.66 17.65 -29.82
N GLU A 39 -15.40 16.54 -29.78
CA GLU A 39 -16.84 16.55 -29.56
C GLU A 39 -17.14 16.95 -28.11
N ALA A 40 -17.72 18.13 -27.97
CA ALA A 40 -18.53 18.53 -26.83
C ALA A 40 -19.83 17.71 -26.82
N GLY A 41 -20.26 17.25 -25.64
CA GLY A 41 -21.64 16.82 -25.45
C GLY A 41 -21.84 15.57 -24.58
N ALA A 42 -21.50 15.65 -23.30
CA ALA A 42 -22.33 15.01 -22.28
C ALA A 42 -23.00 16.16 -21.51
N GLU A 43 -24.26 16.47 -21.87
CA GLU A 43 -25.09 17.40 -21.10
C GLU A 43 -25.38 16.77 -19.73
N THR A 44 -24.52 17.08 -18.76
CA THR A 44 -24.87 16.99 -17.34
C THR A 44 -25.97 18.02 -17.07
N ALA A 45 -26.97 17.65 -16.27
CA ALA A 45 -28.01 18.55 -15.79
C ALA A 45 -27.42 19.89 -15.32
N PRO A 46 -28.13 21.03 -15.45
CA PRO A 46 -27.56 22.34 -15.15
C PRO A 46 -26.97 22.34 -13.73
N GLY A 47 -25.64 22.43 -13.67
CA GLY A 47 -24.91 22.41 -12.40
C GLY A 47 -25.37 23.56 -11.51
N VAL A 48 -25.68 23.26 -10.25
CA VAL A 48 -26.11 24.28 -9.29
C VAL A 48 -24.88 25.07 -8.88
N SER A 49 -24.88 26.38 -9.15
CA SER A 49 -23.82 27.27 -8.69
C SER A 49 -24.11 27.73 -7.25
N TYR A 50 -23.15 27.58 -6.36
CA TYR A 50 -23.20 28.01 -4.97
C TYR A 50 -22.10 29.04 -4.72
N TYR A 51 -22.44 30.22 -4.22
CA TYR A 51 -21.48 31.29 -4.00
C TYR A 51 -21.27 31.50 -2.51
N ILE A 52 -20.01 31.45 -2.07
CA ILE A 52 -19.63 31.71 -0.68
C ILE A 52 -19.12 33.15 -0.59
N THR A 53 -19.89 33.99 0.07
CA THR A 53 -19.56 35.41 0.33
C THR A 53 -19.35 35.70 1.82
N SER A 54 -19.73 34.77 2.68
CA SER A 54 -19.69 34.90 4.12
C SER A 54 -19.37 33.56 4.79
N LEU A 55 -19.02 33.62 6.08
CA LEU A 55 -18.84 32.44 6.91
C LEU A 55 -20.14 31.61 7.03
N GLU A 56 -21.29 32.26 7.05
CA GLU A 56 -22.59 31.59 7.15
C GLU A 56 -22.87 30.72 5.92
N ASP A 57 -22.54 31.19 4.72
CA ASP A 57 -22.64 30.41 3.48
C ASP A 57 -21.75 29.15 3.56
N LEU A 58 -20.54 29.28 4.09
CA LEU A 58 -19.63 28.14 4.24
C LEU A 58 -20.15 27.10 5.24
N LEU A 59 -20.70 27.55 6.37
CA LEU A 59 -21.30 26.66 7.37
C LEU A 59 -22.54 25.95 6.81
N ALA A 60 -23.39 26.67 6.08
CA ALA A 60 -24.56 26.10 5.42
C ALA A 60 -24.17 25.06 4.35
N LEU A 61 -23.10 25.29 3.60
CA LEU A 61 -22.55 24.30 2.67
C LEU A 61 -22.08 23.05 3.42
N ALA A 62 -21.36 23.21 4.53
CA ALA A 62 -20.86 22.08 5.32
C ALA A 62 -22.00 21.21 5.86
N ASP A 63 -23.08 21.83 6.34
CA ASP A 63 -24.28 21.13 6.81
C ASP A 63 -25.01 20.40 5.67
N ALA A 64 -25.13 21.02 4.50
CA ALA A 64 -25.78 20.41 3.34
C ALA A 64 -24.96 19.23 2.77
N CYS A 65 -23.64 19.30 2.85
CA CYS A 65 -22.71 18.24 2.45
C CYS A 65 -22.64 17.07 3.45
N ALA A 66 -23.51 17.01 4.46
CA ALA A 66 -23.69 15.82 5.29
C ALA A 66 -24.32 14.64 4.50
N VAL A 67 -24.94 14.93 3.35
CA VAL A 67 -25.50 13.92 2.44
C VAL A 67 -24.59 13.75 1.23
N ASP A 68 -24.09 12.53 1.02
CA ASP A 68 -23.10 12.18 -0.01
C ASP A 68 -23.48 12.57 -1.45
N SER A 69 -24.77 12.63 -1.77
CA SER A 69 -25.26 12.99 -3.10
C SER A 69 -25.46 14.49 -3.32
N TYR A 70 -25.47 15.31 -2.26
CA TYR A 70 -25.83 16.73 -2.36
C TYR A 70 -24.87 17.49 -3.28
N SER A 71 -23.57 17.28 -3.08
CA SER A 71 -22.52 18.07 -3.73
C SER A 71 -22.17 17.59 -5.15
N GLN A 72 -22.65 16.43 -5.61
CA GLN A 72 -22.22 15.80 -6.87
C GLN A 72 -22.45 16.64 -8.14
N ASN A 73 -23.43 17.55 -8.12
CA ASN A 73 -23.72 18.47 -9.24
C ASN A 73 -23.62 19.94 -8.83
N VAL A 74 -22.90 20.23 -7.75
CA VAL A 74 -22.73 21.59 -7.22
C VAL A 74 -21.36 22.12 -7.59
N THR A 75 -21.32 23.32 -8.16
CA THR A 75 -20.09 24.10 -8.32
C THR A 75 -20.09 25.23 -7.30
N VAL A 76 -19.15 25.18 -6.36
CA VAL A 76 -18.96 26.16 -5.31
C VAL A 76 -17.92 27.18 -5.77
N TYR A 77 -18.22 28.47 -5.61
CA TYR A 77 -17.30 29.57 -5.89
C TYR A 77 -17.07 30.37 -4.61
N LEU A 78 -15.83 30.43 -4.16
CA LEU A 78 -15.41 31.33 -3.10
C LEU A 78 -15.21 32.73 -3.69
N GLN A 79 -15.87 33.75 -3.14
CA GLN A 79 -15.82 35.13 -3.67
C GLN A 79 -14.99 36.09 -2.81
N THR A 80 -14.59 35.66 -1.62
CA THR A 80 -13.83 36.46 -0.67
C THR A 80 -12.99 35.56 0.22
N ASP A 81 -11.93 36.14 0.77
CA ASP A 81 -11.21 35.52 1.88
C ASP A 81 -12.13 35.40 3.10
N LEU A 82 -11.95 34.34 3.88
CA LEU A 82 -12.74 34.05 5.07
C LEU A 82 -11.82 33.74 6.26
N ASP A 83 -12.30 34.06 7.47
CA ASP A 83 -11.62 33.72 8.72
C ASP A 83 -12.50 32.82 9.57
N LEU A 84 -11.99 31.63 9.90
CA LEU A 84 -12.64 30.62 10.73
C LEU A 84 -12.29 30.75 12.22
N ALA A 85 -11.45 31.71 12.61
CA ALA A 85 -11.03 31.87 14.00
C ALA A 85 -12.24 32.05 14.94
N GLY A 86 -12.37 31.14 15.91
CA GLY A 86 -13.48 31.16 16.87
C GLY A 86 -14.84 30.72 16.30
N SER A 87 -14.88 30.19 15.08
CA SER A 87 -16.08 29.59 14.48
C SER A 87 -16.28 28.14 14.94
N ASP A 88 -17.52 27.64 14.81
CA ASP A 88 -17.89 26.24 15.08
C ASP A 88 -17.64 25.32 13.87
N PHE A 89 -16.87 25.77 12.86
CA PHE A 89 -16.59 24.98 11.67
C PHE A 89 -15.79 23.71 12.01
N ALA A 90 -16.34 22.55 11.68
CA ALA A 90 -15.71 21.26 11.93
C ALA A 90 -15.04 20.65 10.70
N SER A 91 -15.74 20.58 9.57
CA SER A 91 -15.26 20.05 8.29
C SER A 91 -16.45 20.01 7.32
N ILE A 92 -16.21 20.05 6.02
CA ILE A 92 -17.18 19.59 5.01
C ILE A 92 -17.14 18.05 5.01
N PRO A 93 -18.23 17.34 5.41
CA PRO A 93 -18.17 15.90 5.64
C PRO A 93 -17.84 15.07 4.39
N THR A 94 -18.41 15.42 3.25
CA THR A 94 -18.14 14.73 1.97
C THR A 94 -18.42 15.67 0.81
N PHE A 95 -17.52 15.70 -0.17
CA PHE A 95 -17.63 16.63 -1.30
C PHE A 95 -17.44 15.90 -2.63
N GLY A 96 -18.50 15.93 -3.45
CA GLY A 96 -18.58 15.31 -4.78
C GLY A 96 -18.57 16.29 -5.95
N GLY A 97 -18.50 17.59 -5.68
CA GLY A 97 -18.68 18.65 -6.67
C GLY A 97 -17.39 19.28 -7.14
N VAL A 98 -17.50 20.52 -7.63
CA VAL A 98 -16.35 21.37 -7.96
C VAL A 98 -16.28 22.51 -6.98
N PHE A 99 -15.15 22.69 -6.29
CA PHE A 99 -14.87 23.82 -5.42
C PHE A 99 -13.82 24.71 -6.09
N GLU A 100 -14.25 25.87 -6.58
CA GLU A 100 -13.41 26.90 -7.15
C GLU A 100 -13.07 27.92 -6.06
N GLY A 101 -11.85 27.83 -5.53
CA GLY A 101 -11.34 28.75 -4.51
C GLY A 101 -11.00 30.14 -5.06
N GLY A 102 -10.77 30.27 -6.38
CA GLY A 102 -10.50 31.57 -7.03
C GLY A 102 -9.24 32.28 -6.53
N GLY A 103 -8.32 31.56 -5.89
CA GLY A 103 -7.12 32.09 -5.23
C GLY A 103 -7.38 32.67 -3.83
N HIS A 104 -8.61 32.63 -3.33
CA HIS A 104 -8.96 33.12 -2.02
C HIS A 104 -8.41 32.25 -0.89
N THR A 105 -8.27 32.88 0.29
CA THR A 105 -7.74 32.25 1.50
C THR A 105 -8.82 32.06 2.54
N ILE A 106 -8.90 30.85 3.11
CA ILE A 106 -9.65 30.57 4.33
C ILE A 106 -8.63 30.39 5.47
N SER A 107 -8.60 31.33 6.41
CA SER A 107 -7.69 31.34 7.56
C SER A 107 -8.37 30.86 8.84
N GLY A 108 -7.58 30.69 9.90
CA GLY A 108 -8.10 30.40 11.24
C GLY A 108 -8.71 29.01 11.40
N LEU A 109 -8.43 28.07 10.48
CA LEU A 109 -8.90 26.69 10.57
C LEU A 109 -8.37 26.05 11.86
N SER A 110 -9.24 25.42 12.65
CA SER A 110 -8.84 24.76 13.90
C SER A 110 -9.61 23.45 14.08
N LEU A 111 -8.99 22.33 13.72
CA LEU A 111 -9.60 21.01 13.75
C LEU A 111 -8.98 20.14 14.86
N THR A 112 -9.61 20.12 16.04
CA THR A 112 -9.08 19.41 17.23
C THR A 112 -10.00 18.31 17.76
N ALA A 113 -11.20 18.17 17.19
CA ALA A 113 -12.17 17.18 17.63
C ALA A 113 -11.69 15.73 17.38
N ASN A 114 -12.14 14.80 18.23
CA ASN A 114 -11.81 13.38 18.10
C ASN A 114 -12.41 12.77 16.83
N ARG A 115 -11.59 12.55 15.80
CA ARG A 115 -12.02 11.97 14.51
C ARG A 115 -10.88 11.19 13.86
N SER A 116 -11.25 10.10 13.18
CA SER A 116 -10.26 9.30 12.42
C SER A 116 -9.85 9.94 11.09
N HIS A 117 -10.71 10.76 10.48
CA HIS A 117 -10.43 11.44 9.22
C HIS A 117 -10.70 12.93 9.40
N THR A 118 -9.70 13.75 9.13
CA THR A 118 -9.73 15.17 9.48
C THR A 118 -9.07 16.02 8.40
N GLY A 119 -9.77 17.07 8.01
CA GLY A 119 -9.31 18.10 7.09
C GLY A 119 -10.46 19.05 6.79
N PHE A 120 -10.19 20.14 6.07
CA PHE A 120 -11.25 21.07 5.64
C PHE A 120 -12.38 20.32 4.91
N PHE A 121 -12.01 19.40 4.02
CA PHE A 121 -12.85 18.30 3.56
C PHE A 121 -12.50 17.03 4.32
N ARG A 122 -13.51 16.35 4.86
CA ARG A 122 -13.26 15.03 5.45
C ARG A 122 -13.03 13.99 4.35
N TYR A 123 -13.87 13.99 3.31
CA TYR A 123 -13.74 13.14 2.13
C TYR A 123 -13.96 13.95 0.85
N ILE A 124 -13.06 13.77 -0.13
CA ILE A 124 -13.26 14.23 -1.51
C ILE A 124 -13.56 12.99 -2.36
N GLN A 125 -14.73 12.96 -2.98
CA GLN A 125 -15.22 11.78 -3.72
C GLN A 125 -14.54 11.64 -5.10
N PRO A 126 -14.59 10.43 -5.70
CA PRO A 126 -14.18 10.24 -7.09
C PRO A 126 -14.91 11.20 -8.03
N GLY A 127 -14.16 11.85 -8.93
CA GLY A 127 -14.70 12.82 -9.90
C GLY A 127 -14.88 14.24 -9.35
N ALA A 128 -14.78 14.46 -8.03
CA ALA A 128 -14.80 15.79 -7.45
C ALA A 128 -13.51 16.57 -7.78
N ALA A 129 -13.59 17.90 -7.74
CA ALA A 129 -12.46 18.78 -7.98
C ALA A 129 -12.40 19.92 -6.97
N VAL A 130 -11.22 20.15 -6.38
CA VAL A 130 -10.94 21.32 -5.53
C VAL A 130 -9.77 22.07 -6.17
N LYS A 131 -9.97 23.36 -6.45
CA LYS A 131 -9.01 24.16 -7.21
C LYS A 131 -8.76 25.50 -6.56
N GLU A 132 -7.54 26.01 -6.69
CA GLU A 132 -7.16 27.39 -6.37
C GLU A 132 -7.59 27.84 -4.95
N LEU A 133 -7.50 26.94 -3.97
CA LEU A 133 -7.90 27.21 -2.59
C LEU A 133 -6.68 27.29 -1.68
N ASN A 134 -6.56 28.39 -0.93
CA ASN A 134 -5.54 28.56 0.08
C ASN A 134 -6.14 28.39 1.47
N LEU A 135 -5.53 27.54 2.29
CA LEU A 135 -5.96 27.27 3.66
C LEU A 135 -4.85 27.61 4.64
N SER A 136 -5.20 28.12 5.82
CA SER A 136 -4.26 28.27 6.93
C SER A 136 -4.88 27.99 8.29
N GLY A 137 -4.10 27.34 9.16
CA GLY A 137 -4.56 27.00 10.50
C GLY A 137 -3.88 25.79 11.14
N GLU A 138 -4.63 25.09 11.99
CA GLU A 138 -4.17 23.98 12.81
C GLU A 138 -5.11 22.78 12.67
N VAL A 139 -4.54 21.62 12.36
CA VAL A 139 -5.24 20.34 12.26
C VAL A 139 -4.58 19.35 13.22
N LYS A 140 -5.17 19.17 14.40
CA LYS A 140 -4.67 18.29 15.47
C LYS A 140 -5.80 17.45 16.06
N PRO A 141 -6.40 16.53 15.29
CA PRO A 141 -7.48 15.68 15.79
C PRO A 141 -7.02 14.86 17.00
N GLY A 142 -7.88 14.78 18.02
CA GLY A 142 -7.70 13.82 19.10
C GLY A 142 -8.16 12.40 18.75
N GLY A 143 -8.04 11.48 19.71
CA GLY A 143 -8.48 10.08 19.56
C GLY A 143 -7.56 9.26 18.66
N SER A 144 -8.14 8.50 17.72
CA SER A 144 -7.38 7.60 16.83
C SER A 144 -6.58 8.33 15.75
N ALA A 145 -6.97 9.57 15.38
CA ALA A 145 -6.24 10.47 14.47
C ALA A 145 -5.57 9.74 13.28
N GLN A 146 -6.35 8.92 12.56
CA GLN A 146 -5.78 8.00 11.57
C GLN A 146 -5.34 8.70 10.28
N TYR A 147 -6.15 9.61 9.75
CA TYR A 147 -5.89 10.30 8.50
C TYR A 147 -6.13 11.80 8.69
N ALA A 148 -5.08 12.59 8.60
CA ALA A 148 -5.18 14.04 8.76
C ALA A 148 -4.45 14.78 7.64
N GLY A 149 -5.13 15.79 7.10
CA GLY A 149 -4.53 16.77 6.21
C GLY A 149 -5.16 18.14 6.34
N GLY A 150 -4.41 19.19 6.00
CA GLY A 150 -4.91 20.56 6.06
C GLY A 150 -6.15 20.79 5.16
N LEU A 151 -6.12 20.24 3.95
CA LEU A 151 -7.20 20.33 2.98
C LEU A 151 -8.14 19.12 3.05
N ALA A 152 -7.61 17.90 3.09
CA ALA A 152 -8.44 16.71 3.09
C ALA A 152 -7.96 15.61 4.05
N GLY A 153 -8.89 14.92 4.71
CA GLY A 153 -8.58 13.67 5.39
C GLY A 153 -8.27 12.56 4.39
N ASN A 154 -9.14 12.38 3.40
CA ASN A 154 -9.00 11.40 2.34
C ASN A 154 -9.45 12.00 0.99
N ASN A 155 -8.64 11.78 -0.05
CA ASN A 155 -8.88 12.27 -1.39
C ASN A 155 -8.98 11.12 -2.40
N ALA A 156 -10.14 10.99 -3.05
CA ALA A 156 -10.33 10.14 -4.23
C ALA A 156 -10.61 10.96 -5.51
N GLY A 157 -10.64 12.30 -5.41
CA GLY A 157 -10.87 13.22 -6.52
C GLY A 157 -9.60 13.98 -6.95
N SER A 158 -9.77 15.17 -7.50
CA SER A 158 -8.67 16.03 -7.96
C SER A 158 -8.49 17.27 -7.09
N ILE A 159 -7.25 17.52 -6.67
CA ILE A 159 -6.84 18.72 -5.93
C ILE A 159 -5.78 19.42 -6.75
N ARG A 160 -6.02 20.68 -7.14
CA ARG A 160 -5.11 21.41 -8.03
C ARG A 160 -4.89 22.85 -7.60
N ASP A 161 -3.64 23.30 -7.67
CA ASP A 161 -3.27 24.70 -7.41
C ASP A 161 -3.70 25.19 -6.01
N CYS A 162 -3.78 24.27 -5.04
CA CYS A 162 -4.15 24.57 -3.66
C CYS A 162 -2.92 24.75 -2.78
N SER A 163 -3.10 25.44 -1.64
CA SER A 163 -2.05 25.52 -0.63
C SER A 163 -2.56 25.37 0.80
N PHE A 164 -1.69 24.84 1.67
CA PHE A 164 -1.91 24.83 3.10
C PHE A 164 -0.72 25.41 3.85
N THR A 165 -0.98 26.29 4.81
CA THR A 165 0.04 26.85 5.71
C THR A 165 -0.38 26.68 7.16
N GLY A 166 0.40 25.92 7.94
CA GLY A 166 0.09 25.76 9.35
C GLY A 166 0.64 24.49 9.98
N THR A 167 -0.05 24.01 11.01
CA THR A 167 0.37 22.82 11.76
C THR A 167 -0.58 21.66 11.50
N VAL A 168 -0.06 20.50 11.13
CA VAL A 168 -0.82 19.24 11.07
C VAL A 168 -0.18 18.22 12.00
N GLU A 169 -0.94 17.68 12.95
CA GLU A 169 -0.47 16.67 13.90
C GLU A 169 -1.48 15.51 13.97
N ALA A 170 -1.05 14.28 13.69
CA ALA A 170 -1.90 13.09 13.81
C ALA A 170 -1.06 11.84 14.10
N LEU A 171 -1.67 10.66 14.13
CA LEU A 171 -1.00 9.43 14.53
C LEU A 171 -0.58 8.58 13.32
N THR A 172 -1.53 8.15 12.48
CA THR A 172 -1.24 7.07 11.50
C THR A 172 -0.84 7.54 10.10
N SER A 173 -1.54 8.52 9.52
CA SER A 173 -1.30 8.97 8.15
C SER A 173 -1.50 10.47 8.12
N THR A 174 -0.38 11.18 8.08
CA THR A 174 -0.37 12.63 8.29
C THR A 174 0.25 13.29 7.08
N GLY A 175 -0.56 14.00 6.30
CA GLY A 175 -0.09 14.84 5.22
C GLY A 175 -0.30 16.30 5.55
N GLY A 176 0.60 17.18 5.14
CA GLY A 176 0.33 18.61 5.32
C GLY A 176 -0.87 19.11 4.50
N LEU A 177 -1.16 18.49 3.35
CA LEU A 177 -2.34 18.78 2.53
C LEU A 177 -3.42 17.70 2.67
N VAL A 178 -3.06 16.43 2.51
CA VAL A 178 -4.01 15.31 2.45
C VAL A 178 -3.54 14.15 3.33
N GLY A 179 -4.40 13.59 4.19
CA GLY A 179 -4.04 12.38 4.95
C GLY A 179 -3.73 11.19 4.04
N ALA A 180 -4.74 10.70 3.31
CA ALA A 180 -4.60 9.64 2.31
C ALA A 180 -5.08 10.09 0.93
N ASN A 181 -4.22 9.93 -0.08
CA ASN A 181 -4.58 10.08 -1.48
C ASN A 181 -4.83 8.68 -2.08
N GLU A 182 -6.10 8.37 -2.35
CA GLU A 182 -6.55 7.09 -2.88
C GLU A 182 -6.11 6.86 -4.33
N GLU A 183 -6.32 5.66 -4.86
CA GLU A 183 -5.89 5.26 -6.21
C GLU A 183 -6.41 6.17 -7.33
N SER A 184 -7.67 6.63 -7.23
CA SER A 184 -8.26 7.60 -8.18
C SER A 184 -7.90 9.06 -7.87
N GLY A 185 -7.22 9.30 -6.74
CA GLY A 185 -6.86 10.63 -6.25
C GLY A 185 -5.69 11.25 -7.01
N SER A 186 -5.81 12.55 -7.32
CA SER A 186 -4.73 13.34 -7.92
C SER A 186 -4.48 14.63 -7.14
N ILE A 187 -3.22 14.94 -6.89
CA ILE A 187 -2.75 16.17 -6.26
C ILE A 187 -1.75 16.83 -7.22
N GLU A 188 -2.07 18.00 -7.74
CA GLU A 188 -1.26 18.68 -8.76
C GLU A 188 -0.96 20.13 -8.38
N ASN A 189 0.27 20.57 -8.61
CA ASN A 189 0.70 21.98 -8.43
C ASN A 189 0.42 22.56 -7.03
N CYS A 190 0.33 21.72 -6.00
CA CYS A 190 -0.01 22.15 -4.65
C CYS A 190 1.22 22.53 -3.83
N ARG A 191 1.02 23.37 -2.80
CA ARG A 191 2.10 23.81 -1.91
C ARG A 191 1.74 23.65 -0.44
N VAL A 192 2.72 23.23 0.37
CA VAL A 192 2.55 23.16 1.83
C VAL A 192 3.73 23.82 2.53
N SER A 193 3.42 24.59 3.57
CA SER A 193 4.40 25.16 4.50
C SER A 193 3.94 25.06 5.96
N GLY A 194 4.86 25.18 6.91
CA GLY A 194 4.59 25.06 8.35
C GLY A 194 5.22 23.79 8.94
N SER A 195 4.48 23.05 9.77
CA SER A 195 4.98 21.84 10.44
C SER A 195 4.00 20.67 10.34
N VAL A 196 4.52 19.50 10.00
CA VAL A 196 3.76 18.25 9.93
C VAL A 196 4.38 17.24 10.88
N THR A 197 3.59 16.74 11.82
CA THR A 197 4.04 15.77 12.81
C THR A 197 3.12 14.55 12.81
N GLY A 198 3.68 13.35 12.64
CA GLY A 198 2.93 12.11 12.66
C GLY A 198 3.78 10.93 13.10
N GLN A 199 3.16 9.86 13.63
CA GLN A 199 3.90 8.65 14.06
C GLN A 199 4.21 7.73 12.89
N HIS A 200 3.21 7.48 12.04
CA HIS A 200 3.34 6.66 10.85
C HIS A 200 3.02 7.49 9.61
N TYR A 201 3.51 7.03 8.45
CA TYR A 201 3.21 7.55 7.11
C TYR A 201 3.06 9.08 7.08
N THR A 202 4.15 9.77 7.38
CA THR A 202 4.12 11.24 7.51
C THR A 202 4.73 11.89 6.27
N GLY A 203 3.98 12.76 5.61
CA GLY A 203 4.44 13.46 4.41
C GLY A 203 4.13 14.95 4.42
N GLY A 204 4.96 15.75 3.77
CA GLY A 204 4.67 17.18 3.64
C GLY A 204 3.42 17.48 2.81
N ILE A 205 3.14 16.70 1.75
CA ILE A 205 1.92 16.83 0.94
C ILE A 205 0.88 15.79 1.36
N ALA A 206 1.24 14.51 1.32
CA ALA A 206 0.34 13.41 1.63
C ALA A 206 0.95 12.42 2.64
N GLY A 207 0.17 11.89 3.57
CA GLY A 207 0.66 10.81 4.44
C GLY A 207 0.87 9.53 3.64
N GLN A 208 -0.21 9.06 3.00
CA GLN A 208 -0.20 7.93 2.08
C GLN A 208 -0.61 8.36 0.66
N ASN A 209 0.09 7.82 -0.34
CA ASN A 209 -0.20 8.04 -1.75
C ASN A 209 -0.37 6.73 -2.52
N LEU A 210 -1.61 6.42 -2.89
CA LEU A 210 -1.98 5.33 -3.78
C LEU A 210 -2.22 5.83 -5.22
N GLY A 211 -2.62 7.09 -5.38
CA GLY A 211 -2.86 7.75 -6.67
C GLY A 211 -1.65 8.51 -7.22
N SER A 212 -1.83 9.80 -7.55
CA SER A 212 -0.76 10.64 -8.13
C SER A 212 -0.51 11.94 -7.37
N ILE A 213 0.77 12.28 -7.20
CA ILE A 213 1.24 13.59 -6.72
C ILE A 213 2.20 14.15 -7.76
N VAL A 214 1.86 15.29 -8.34
CA VAL A 214 2.60 15.87 -9.48
C VAL A 214 2.88 17.34 -9.25
N ARG A 215 4.12 17.79 -9.50
CA ARG A 215 4.51 19.21 -9.44
C ARG A 215 4.20 19.91 -8.11
N CYS A 216 4.18 19.15 -7.02
CA CYS A 216 3.92 19.70 -5.69
C CYS A 216 5.21 20.15 -5.00
N VAL A 217 5.10 21.15 -4.13
CA VAL A 217 6.23 21.70 -3.38
C VAL A 217 5.94 21.66 -1.88
N SER A 218 6.83 21.04 -1.12
CA SER A 218 6.80 21.08 0.34
C SER A 218 7.97 21.91 0.86
N SER A 219 7.67 22.87 1.72
CA SER A 219 8.63 23.59 2.55
C SER A 219 8.32 23.43 4.04
N ALA A 220 7.52 22.42 4.40
CA ALA A 220 7.15 22.14 5.77
C ALA A 220 8.27 21.39 6.51
N SER A 221 8.39 21.65 7.80
CA SER A 221 9.21 20.83 8.70
C SER A 221 8.43 19.56 9.04
N VAL A 222 8.90 18.41 8.54
CA VAL A 222 8.23 17.12 8.73
C VAL A 222 8.95 16.31 9.80
N ASN A 223 8.30 16.00 10.93
CA ASN A 223 8.87 15.22 12.04
C ASN A 223 10.27 15.69 12.51
N THR A 224 10.46 17.02 12.67
CA THR A 224 11.76 17.61 13.05
C THR A 224 11.93 17.83 14.55
N THR A 225 11.09 17.21 15.38
CA THR A 225 11.14 17.33 16.84
C THR A 225 11.09 15.95 17.47
N SER A 226 11.78 15.77 18.58
CA SER A 226 11.62 14.60 19.44
C SER A 226 10.33 14.74 20.25
N GLN A 227 9.18 14.51 19.63
CA GLN A 227 7.95 14.36 20.40
C GLN A 227 7.87 12.93 20.92
N GLU A 228 7.97 12.78 22.24
CA GLU A 228 7.49 11.56 22.89
C GLU A 228 5.96 11.59 22.83
N PHE A 229 5.36 10.93 21.84
CA PHE A 229 3.97 10.54 22.02
C PHE A 229 3.91 9.68 23.27
N ALA A 230 3.13 10.10 24.27
CA ALA A 230 2.96 9.36 25.51
C ALA A 230 2.44 7.97 25.15
N ALA A 231 3.35 7.00 25.07
CA ALA A 231 3.01 5.62 24.77
C ALA A 231 2.10 5.15 25.90
N ASP A 232 0.91 4.66 25.55
CA ASP A 232 0.07 3.98 26.51
C ASP A 232 0.77 2.67 26.91
N VAL A 233 1.42 2.72 28.07
CA VAL A 233 2.22 1.63 28.65
C VAL A 233 1.34 0.43 29.06
N SER A 234 0.01 0.55 28.96
CA SER A 234 -0.94 -0.46 29.44
C SER A 234 -0.99 -1.76 28.61
N ASN A 235 -0.50 -1.73 27.37
CA ASN A 235 -0.42 -2.91 26.49
C ASN A 235 0.99 -3.54 26.41
N LEU A 236 1.95 -3.09 27.22
CA LEU A 236 3.29 -3.68 27.25
C LEU A 236 3.29 -4.97 28.07
N SER A 237 3.20 -6.12 27.40
CA SER A 237 3.42 -7.43 28.02
C SER A 237 4.91 -7.75 28.11
N LEU A 238 5.38 -8.10 29.32
CA LEU A 238 6.76 -8.54 29.61
C LEU A 238 7.23 -9.79 28.84
N THR A 239 6.35 -10.43 28.06
CA THR A 239 6.67 -11.61 27.25
C THR A 239 7.18 -11.27 25.84
N GLU A 240 7.09 -10.02 25.38
CA GLU A 240 7.59 -9.58 24.06
C GLU A 240 8.97 -8.91 24.13
N LEU A 241 9.71 -9.13 25.23
CA LEU A 241 11.07 -8.61 25.42
C LEU A 241 12.16 -9.42 24.71
N ASP A 242 11.79 -10.50 24.00
CA ASP A 242 12.74 -11.33 23.27
C ASP A 242 12.80 -10.88 21.80
N SER A 243 13.74 -9.97 21.53
CA SER A 243 14.34 -9.74 20.22
C SER A 243 13.48 -8.99 19.16
N THR A 244 13.10 -7.73 19.41
CA THR A 244 13.01 -6.67 18.37
C THR A 244 12.77 -5.31 19.01
N THR A 245 13.55 -4.31 18.62
CA THR A 245 13.46 -2.91 19.05
C THR A 245 12.28 -2.15 18.43
N GLU A 246 11.18 -2.81 18.09
CA GLU A 246 10.03 -2.27 17.33
C GLU A 246 8.95 -1.63 18.23
N LEU A 247 9.12 -1.69 19.56
CA LEU A 247 8.08 -1.35 20.53
C LEU A 247 8.16 0.08 21.09
N ILE A 248 9.07 0.92 20.60
CA ILE A 248 9.32 2.28 21.12
C ILE A 248 9.01 3.29 20.01
N ASN A 249 7.77 3.79 19.91
CA ASN A 249 7.39 5.03 19.21
C ASN A 249 8.23 5.35 17.96
N ASP A 250 8.38 4.39 17.05
CA ASP A 250 9.25 4.58 15.91
C ASP A 250 8.50 5.39 14.86
N TYR A 251 9.00 6.59 14.59
CA TYR A 251 8.58 7.40 13.45
C TYR A 251 8.88 6.62 12.16
N THR A 252 7.88 5.99 11.55
CA THR A 252 8.10 5.15 10.36
C THR A 252 7.56 5.81 9.11
N ASP A 253 8.30 5.67 8.01
CA ASP A 253 7.89 6.11 6.67
C ASP A 253 7.60 7.62 6.64
N THR A 254 8.66 8.42 6.82
CA THR A 254 8.57 9.89 6.77
C THR A 254 9.16 10.42 5.46
N GLY A 255 8.41 11.26 4.75
CA GLY A 255 8.86 11.89 3.52
C GLY A 255 8.62 13.40 3.47
N GLY A 256 9.43 14.12 2.69
CA GLY A 256 9.17 15.55 2.43
C GLY A 256 7.91 15.79 1.60
N ILE A 257 7.52 14.85 0.74
CA ILE A 257 6.30 14.91 -0.09
C ILE A 257 5.28 13.87 0.38
N ALA A 258 5.68 12.59 0.45
CA ALA A 258 4.81 11.49 0.83
C ALA A 258 5.46 10.58 1.89
N GLY A 259 4.72 10.15 2.90
CA GLY A 259 5.24 9.15 3.86
C GLY A 259 5.43 7.79 3.18
N PHE A 260 4.32 7.21 2.71
CA PHE A 260 4.30 6.02 1.87
C PHE A 260 3.71 6.32 0.50
N SER A 261 4.32 5.75 -0.56
CA SER A 261 3.78 5.86 -1.91
C SER A 261 3.87 4.55 -2.69
N SER A 262 2.71 3.97 -3.01
CA SER A 262 2.56 2.93 -4.04
C SER A 262 2.13 3.49 -5.40
N GLY A 263 1.68 4.74 -5.43
CA GLY A 263 1.31 5.46 -6.65
C GLY A 263 2.47 6.20 -7.32
N VAL A 264 2.15 7.27 -8.06
CA VAL A 264 3.12 8.10 -8.78
C VAL A 264 3.45 9.36 -8.00
N VAL A 265 4.74 9.66 -7.84
CA VAL A 265 5.24 10.96 -7.37
C VAL A 265 6.20 11.51 -8.42
N SER A 266 5.80 12.59 -9.10
CA SER A 266 6.58 13.13 -10.23
C SER A 266 6.77 14.64 -10.14
N ALA A 267 7.96 15.11 -10.52
CA ALA A 267 8.30 16.53 -10.59
C ALA A 267 8.07 17.31 -9.28
N CYS A 268 8.14 16.63 -8.13
CA CYS A 268 7.91 17.24 -6.84
C CYS A 268 9.21 17.78 -6.21
N MET A 269 9.08 18.81 -5.38
CA MET A 269 10.23 19.44 -4.73
C MET A 269 10.04 19.53 -3.22
N ASN A 270 11.01 19.02 -2.47
CA ASN A 270 11.09 19.26 -1.03
C ASN A 270 12.23 20.23 -0.71
N THR A 271 11.92 21.24 0.09
CA THR A 271 12.87 22.23 0.62
C THR A 271 12.89 22.26 2.14
N GLY A 272 11.89 21.66 2.80
CA GLY A 272 11.77 21.61 4.24
C GLY A 272 12.64 20.52 4.86
N ALA A 273 12.96 20.68 6.15
CA ALA A 273 13.67 19.66 6.91
C ALA A 273 12.76 18.45 7.17
N VAL A 274 13.31 17.24 7.05
CA VAL A 274 12.58 15.97 7.21
C VAL A 274 13.30 15.09 8.23
N GLY A 275 12.56 14.66 9.24
CA GLY A 275 13.02 13.79 10.30
C GLY A 275 13.86 14.49 11.37
N TYR A 276 14.27 13.71 12.35
CA TYR A 276 15.00 14.16 13.54
C TYR A 276 16.21 13.26 13.81
N GLU A 277 17.24 13.81 14.46
CA GLU A 277 18.46 13.05 14.74
C GLU A 277 18.16 11.81 15.60
N HIS A 278 18.77 10.68 15.21
CA HIS A 278 18.68 9.40 15.93
C HIS A 278 17.26 8.81 16.10
N MET A 279 16.25 9.36 15.42
CA MET A 279 14.86 8.88 15.46
C MET A 279 14.37 8.53 14.05
N GLY A 280 13.51 7.52 13.96
CA GLY A 280 12.76 7.20 12.76
C GLY A 280 13.43 6.30 11.71
N TYR A 281 12.58 5.57 11.01
CA TYR A 281 12.90 4.55 10.00
C TYR A 281 12.29 4.96 8.67
N ASN A 282 12.97 4.66 7.57
CA ASN A 282 12.51 4.93 6.21
C ASN A 282 12.24 6.43 6.00
N ILE A 283 13.31 7.23 6.13
CA ILE A 283 13.22 8.68 6.06
C ILE A 283 13.74 9.15 4.70
N GLY A 284 12.87 9.76 3.91
CA GLY A 284 13.19 10.22 2.57
C GLY A 284 12.97 11.71 2.36
N GLY A 285 13.80 12.35 1.54
CA GLY A 285 13.56 13.74 1.18
C GLY A 285 12.30 13.97 0.34
N ILE A 286 11.85 12.97 -0.41
CA ILE A 286 10.62 13.01 -1.20
C ILE A 286 9.63 12.00 -0.67
N VAL A 287 10.00 10.71 -0.67
CA VAL A 287 9.14 9.62 -0.18
C VAL A 287 9.84 8.84 0.92
N GLY A 288 9.18 8.61 2.05
CA GLY A 288 9.72 7.75 3.10
C GLY A 288 9.92 6.32 2.60
N ARG A 289 8.82 5.65 2.28
CA ARG A 289 8.81 4.31 1.65
C ARG A 289 8.07 4.31 0.34
N GLN A 290 8.71 3.76 -0.69
CA GLN A 290 8.19 3.76 -2.05
C GLN A 290 8.08 2.34 -2.58
N SER A 291 6.90 2.00 -3.08
CA SER A 291 6.59 0.77 -3.84
C SER A 291 6.05 1.10 -5.24
N GLY A 292 5.86 2.38 -5.56
CA GLY A 292 5.31 2.89 -6.82
C GLY A 292 6.34 3.48 -7.79
N TYR A 293 6.12 4.67 -8.32
CA TYR A 293 7.04 5.35 -9.23
C TYR A 293 7.42 6.74 -8.73
N VAL A 294 8.71 7.03 -8.63
CA VAL A 294 9.25 8.34 -8.23
C VAL A 294 10.17 8.85 -9.33
N GLU A 295 9.82 9.98 -9.95
CA GLU A 295 10.56 10.54 -11.09
C GLU A 295 10.72 12.05 -10.98
N SER A 296 11.84 12.58 -11.47
CA SER A 296 12.08 14.02 -11.64
C SER A 296 11.88 14.85 -10.36
N CYS A 297 12.01 14.21 -9.19
CA CYS A 297 11.84 14.88 -7.91
C CYS A 297 13.17 15.41 -7.39
N THR A 298 13.13 16.54 -6.69
CA THR A 298 14.32 17.20 -6.14
C THR A 298 14.14 17.49 -4.67
N ASN A 299 15.11 17.08 -3.86
CA ASN A 299 15.18 17.47 -2.46
C ASN A 299 16.38 18.40 -2.22
N SER A 300 16.14 19.53 -1.56
CA SER A 300 17.17 20.41 -1.04
C SER A 300 17.09 20.61 0.48
N GLY A 301 16.11 19.97 1.14
CA GLY A 301 15.95 19.98 2.59
C GLY A 301 16.92 19.03 3.31
N SER A 302 17.21 19.32 4.58
CA SER A 302 18.02 18.44 5.43
C SER A 302 17.23 17.20 5.83
N ILE A 303 17.81 16.01 5.64
CA ILE A 303 17.18 14.74 5.96
C ILE A 303 17.94 14.09 7.11
N LEU A 304 17.23 13.83 8.21
CA LEU A 304 17.78 13.25 9.44
C LEU A 304 16.96 12.02 9.82
N GLY A 305 17.62 10.96 10.28
CA GLY A 305 16.92 9.76 10.72
C GLY A 305 17.84 8.73 11.36
N ARG A 306 17.26 7.68 11.95
CA ARG A 306 18.01 6.59 12.59
C ARG A 306 18.44 5.51 11.60
N LYS A 307 17.54 5.08 10.71
CA LYS A 307 17.76 3.96 9.77
C LYS A 307 17.11 4.25 8.42
N GLU A 308 17.75 3.81 7.34
CA GLU A 308 17.22 3.93 5.96
C GLU A 308 16.87 5.38 5.61
N VAL A 309 17.91 6.23 5.58
CA VAL A 309 17.80 7.66 5.31
C VAL A 309 18.29 7.94 3.89
N GLY A 310 17.43 8.46 3.04
CA GLY A 310 17.74 8.75 1.65
C GLY A 310 17.35 10.17 1.23
N GLY A 311 18.14 10.75 0.33
CA GLY A 311 17.88 12.12 -0.15
C GLY A 311 16.59 12.25 -0.96
N ILE A 312 16.13 11.18 -1.62
CA ILE A 312 14.87 11.15 -2.38
C ILE A 312 13.93 10.12 -1.78
N VAL A 313 14.32 8.84 -1.75
CA VAL A 313 13.56 7.75 -1.15
C VAL A 313 14.33 7.20 0.05
N GLY A 314 13.66 7.00 1.19
CA GLY A 314 14.25 6.34 2.36
C GLY A 314 14.42 4.85 2.15
N GLN A 315 13.29 4.14 1.97
CA GLN A 315 13.24 2.73 1.62
C GLN A 315 12.55 2.53 0.26
N MET A 316 13.23 1.84 -0.64
CA MET A 316 12.70 1.45 -1.94
C MET A 316 12.32 -0.03 -1.90
N GLU A 317 11.04 -0.33 -2.09
CA GLU A 317 10.54 -1.68 -2.34
C GLU A 317 10.60 -1.93 -3.86
N PRO A 318 11.52 -2.79 -4.35
CA PRO A 318 11.70 -2.98 -5.77
C PRO A 318 10.47 -3.64 -6.40
N TYR A 319 10.01 -3.09 -7.51
CA TYR A 319 9.08 -3.77 -8.40
C TYR A 319 9.77 -4.99 -9.03
N LEU A 320 9.47 -6.18 -8.53
CA LEU A 320 10.02 -7.43 -9.05
C LEU A 320 9.17 -7.92 -10.22
N THR A 321 9.61 -7.65 -11.44
CA THR A 321 9.12 -8.37 -12.63
C THR A 321 9.93 -9.64 -12.78
N LEU A 322 9.31 -10.80 -12.49
CA LEU A 322 9.90 -12.10 -12.79
C LEU A 322 9.82 -12.33 -14.30
N ASP A 323 10.86 -11.93 -15.02
CA ASP A 323 11.03 -12.31 -16.43
C ASP A 323 11.38 -13.81 -16.51
N LEU A 324 10.34 -14.64 -16.57
CA LEU A 324 10.44 -16.04 -16.95
C LEU A 324 10.73 -16.12 -18.46
N SER A 325 11.94 -15.72 -18.84
CA SER A 325 12.41 -15.90 -20.21
C SER A 325 12.32 -17.39 -20.59
N ALA A 326 12.14 -17.69 -21.88
CA ALA A 326 12.11 -19.08 -22.35
C ALA A 326 13.35 -19.89 -21.90
N ALA A 327 14.51 -19.23 -21.79
CA ALA A 327 15.74 -19.82 -21.28
C ALA A 327 15.66 -20.16 -19.77
N SER A 328 15.00 -19.33 -18.95
CA SER A 328 14.78 -19.59 -17.53
C SER A 328 13.84 -20.78 -17.31
N ALA A 329 12.79 -20.89 -18.13
CA ALA A 329 11.86 -22.01 -18.10
C ALA A 329 12.51 -23.32 -18.59
N GLU A 330 13.35 -23.23 -19.63
CA GLU A 330 14.14 -24.37 -20.12
C GLU A 330 15.14 -24.86 -19.06
N ASN A 331 15.88 -23.95 -18.43
CA ASN A 331 16.79 -24.30 -17.33
C ASN A 331 16.06 -24.96 -16.17
N LEU A 332 14.89 -24.44 -15.77
CA LEU A 332 14.08 -25.04 -14.73
C LEU A 332 13.59 -26.44 -15.12
N SER A 333 13.17 -26.62 -16.37
CA SER A 333 12.77 -27.93 -16.90
C SER A 333 13.94 -28.93 -16.86
N VAL A 334 15.15 -28.51 -17.26
CA VAL A 334 16.35 -29.36 -17.24
C VAL A 334 16.70 -29.80 -15.82
N GLU A 335 16.66 -28.87 -14.85
CA GLU A 335 16.95 -29.20 -13.45
C GLU A 335 15.86 -30.09 -12.82
N LEU A 336 14.59 -29.91 -13.18
CA LEU A 336 13.51 -30.81 -12.76
C LEU A 336 13.66 -32.22 -13.35
N THR A 337 14.14 -32.35 -14.59
CA THR A 337 14.46 -33.67 -15.17
C THR A 337 15.62 -34.33 -14.44
N LYS A 338 16.71 -33.60 -14.16
CA LYS A 338 17.84 -34.15 -13.37
C LYS A 338 17.41 -34.62 -11.98
N LEU A 339 16.55 -33.84 -11.31
CA LEU A 339 16.01 -34.22 -10.02
C LEU A 339 15.17 -35.51 -10.12
N HIS A 340 14.35 -35.64 -11.16
CA HIS A 340 13.57 -36.84 -11.41
C HIS A 340 14.46 -38.06 -11.63
N ASP A 341 15.50 -37.94 -12.46
CA ASP A 341 16.43 -39.04 -12.74
C ASP A 341 17.18 -39.49 -11.48
N LEU A 342 17.61 -38.53 -10.63
CA LEU A 342 18.24 -38.83 -9.35
C LEU A 342 17.27 -39.52 -8.38
N LEU A 343 16.00 -39.14 -8.38
CA LEU A 343 14.96 -39.76 -7.56
C LEU A 343 14.69 -41.21 -8.01
N ASP A 344 14.60 -41.45 -9.32
CA ASP A 344 14.41 -42.79 -9.88
C ASP A 344 15.62 -43.69 -9.57
N ALA A 345 16.84 -43.17 -9.70
CA ALA A 345 18.06 -43.89 -9.33
C ALA A 345 18.08 -44.25 -7.83
N ALA A 346 17.66 -43.32 -6.96
CA ALA A 346 17.57 -43.58 -5.53
C ALA A 346 16.52 -44.65 -5.20
N LEU A 347 15.35 -44.61 -5.85
CA LEU A 347 14.28 -45.60 -5.68
C LEU A 347 14.71 -46.99 -6.16
N LEU A 348 15.38 -47.07 -7.31
CA LEU A 348 15.94 -48.32 -7.83
C LEU A 348 16.96 -48.93 -6.85
N ASN A 349 17.92 -48.12 -6.37
CA ASN A 349 18.93 -48.59 -5.42
C ASN A 349 18.32 -49.05 -4.09
N ALA A 350 17.28 -48.36 -3.60
CA ALA A 350 16.53 -48.79 -2.42
C ALA A 350 15.79 -50.12 -2.66
N GLY A 351 15.23 -50.31 -3.86
CA GLY A 351 14.58 -51.56 -4.28
C GLY A 351 15.56 -52.74 -4.37
N ASP A 352 16.73 -52.52 -4.95
CA ASP A 352 17.80 -53.52 -5.05
C ASP A 352 18.32 -53.92 -3.66
N SER A 353 18.53 -52.93 -2.79
CA SER A 353 18.95 -53.15 -1.40
C SER A 353 17.91 -53.96 -0.61
N SER A 354 16.63 -53.63 -0.76
CA SER A 354 15.52 -54.38 -0.16
C SER A 354 15.50 -55.83 -0.64
N SER A 355 15.61 -56.05 -1.95
CA SER A 355 15.65 -57.38 -2.55
C SER A 355 16.84 -58.22 -2.05
N ALA A 356 18.01 -57.59 -1.92
CA ALA A 356 19.19 -58.25 -1.36
C ALA A 356 19.00 -58.65 0.12
N ILE A 357 18.37 -57.78 0.91
CA ILE A 357 18.02 -58.08 2.31
C ILE A 357 17.03 -59.25 2.38
N THR A 358 15.97 -59.25 1.56
CA THR A 358 15.02 -60.36 1.47
C THR A 358 15.71 -61.68 1.12
N GLY A 359 16.64 -61.66 0.15
CA GLY A 359 17.43 -62.84 -0.20
C GLY A 359 18.22 -63.39 0.98
N ARG A 360 18.90 -62.51 1.73
CA ARG A 360 19.65 -62.91 2.95
C ARG A 360 18.74 -63.45 4.05
N LEU A 361 17.59 -62.82 4.28
CA LEU A 361 16.61 -63.29 5.28
C LEU A 361 16.05 -64.67 4.93
N ASN A 362 15.79 -64.94 3.64
CA ASN A 362 15.38 -66.27 3.18
C ASN A 362 16.46 -67.32 3.45
N THR A 363 17.74 -66.98 3.23
CA THR A 363 18.85 -67.88 3.58
C THR A 363 18.92 -68.14 5.09
N VAL A 364 18.80 -67.10 5.92
CA VAL A 364 18.76 -67.23 7.39
C VAL A 364 17.59 -68.10 7.83
N SER A 365 16.40 -67.88 7.27
CA SER A 365 15.21 -68.71 7.53
C SER A 365 15.43 -70.16 7.17
N GLY A 366 16.17 -70.44 6.07
CA GLY A 366 16.56 -71.80 5.70
C GLY A 366 17.45 -72.47 6.74
N TYR A 367 18.50 -71.77 7.20
CA TYR A 367 19.37 -72.29 8.27
C TYR A 367 18.63 -72.50 9.59
N MET A 368 17.72 -71.59 9.95
CA MET A 368 16.88 -71.74 11.14
C MET A 368 15.93 -72.95 11.02
N GLY A 369 15.39 -73.21 9.84
CA GLY A 369 14.59 -74.41 9.56
C GLY A 369 15.39 -75.69 9.79
N SER A 370 16.57 -75.81 9.16
CA SER A 370 17.43 -76.98 9.34
C SER A 370 17.86 -77.17 10.80
N ALA A 371 18.23 -76.11 11.51
CA ALA A 371 18.57 -76.19 12.93
C ALA A 371 17.37 -76.62 13.80
N SER A 372 16.15 -76.21 13.45
CA SER A 372 14.94 -76.66 14.12
C SER A 372 14.68 -78.15 13.88
N ASP A 373 14.90 -78.64 12.66
CA ASP A 373 14.75 -80.06 12.32
C ASP A 373 15.80 -80.91 13.06
N ASP A 374 17.06 -80.45 13.13
CA ASP A 374 18.12 -81.10 13.89
C ASP A 374 17.79 -81.16 15.40
N LEU A 375 17.24 -80.07 15.96
CA LEU A 375 16.78 -80.04 17.35
C LEU A 375 15.61 -80.98 17.60
N ALA A 376 14.66 -81.07 16.67
CA ALA A 376 13.54 -82.01 16.75
C ALA A 376 14.03 -83.46 16.69
N TYR A 377 15.02 -83.76 15.85
CA TYR A 377 15.66 -85.06 15.77
C TYR A 377 16.36 -85.43 17.09
N ILE A 378 17.17 -84.53 17.65
CA ILE A 378 17.84 -84.73 18.94
C ILE A 378 16.81 -84.94 20.06
N ALA A 379 15.74 -84.15 20.09
CA ALA A 379 14.68 -84.28 21.09
C ALA A 379 13.97 -85.64 20.99
N GLY A 380 13.69 -86.12 19.77
CA GLY A 380 13.12 -87.46 19.54
C GLY A 380 14.03 -88.59 20.05
N GLU A 381 15.31 -88.58 19.65
CA GLU A 381 16.30 -89.57 20.12
C GLU A 381 16.47 -89.53 21.65
N THR A 382 16.36 -88.34 22.27
CA THR A 382 16.45 -88.20 23.73
C THR A 382 15.22 -88.78 24.44
N VAL A 383 14.02 -88.65 23.86
CA VAL A 383 12.79 -89.27 24.39
C VAL A 383 12.88 -90.79 24.28
N ASP A 384 13.31 -91.32 23.13
CA ASP A 384 13.51 -92.76 22.92
C ASP A 384 14.58 -93.35 23.84
N PHE A 385 15.59 -92.56 24.23
CA PHE A 385 16.60 -92.95 25.21
C PHE A 385 16.09 -92.98 26.66
N VAL A 386 15.08 -92.16 26.99
CA VAL A 386 14.52 -92.08 28.36
C VAL A 386 13.40 -93.11 28.59
N ASP A 387 12.73 -93.59 27.55
CA ASP A 387 11.65 -94.60 27.63
C ASP A 387 12.13 -96.07 27.56
N ASN A 388 13.44 -96.33 27.41
CA ASN A 388 14.10 -97.64 27.54
C ASN A 388 14.82 -97.77 28.90
#